data_AF-A0A6A6DZT4-F1
#
_entry.id   AF-A0A6A6DZT4-F1
#
_cell.length_a   1.000
_cell.length_b   1.000
_cell.length_c   1.000
_cell.angle_alpha   90.00
_cell.angle_beta   90.00
_cell.angle_gamma   90.00
#
_symmetry.space_group_name_H-M   'P 1'
#
loop_
_entity.id
_entity.type
_entity.pdbx_description
1 polymer ?
#
loop_
_entity_poly.entity_id
_entity_poly.type
_entity_poly.pdbx_seq_one_letter_code
_entity_poly.pdbx_strand_id
1 'polypeptide(L)'
;VKSDYTRNKRKFVIRMSSDLHDTVAAEIWSDIYDRLKEVRKRTDRTSKIKFPVSNGQMDSKSPGSAFQHRDCQFPGFVMKIAWSQRKLNLLELASEYIQRSQGSIRTVVGVNLNDIYAAKMRQRRQATLGKSAATSSVWRAEVDESNGLKRVTVIESVLDKMYKDGNTVTGADLQLSLRDFTCEKVARKFQDIQDPEIVV
;
A
#
# COMPACT_ATOMS: atom_id res chain seq x y z
N VAL A 1 -9.95 -15.36 1.24
CA VAL A 1 -9.79 -15.07 -0.22
C VAL A 1 -9.90 -13.58 -0.45
N LYS A 2 -8.96 -12.94 -1.17
CA LYS A 2 -9.03 -11.51 -1.52
C LYS A 2 -9.54 -11.36 -2.95
N SER A 3 -10.38 -10.36 -3.22
CA SER A 3 -10.92 -10.14 -4.57
C SER A 3 -10.93 -8.67 -4.96
N ASP A 4 -10.68 -8.40 -6.23
CA ASP A 4 -10.75 -7.06 -6.82
C ASP A 4 -11.73 -7.09 -8.00
N TYR A 5 -12.63 -6.12 -8.05
CA TYR A 5 -13.54 -5.92 -9.17
C TYR A 5 -13.34 -4.52 -9.77
N THR A 6 -13.10 -4.50 -11.08
CA THR A 6 -12.90 -3.29 -11.86
C THR A 6 -13.84 -3.33 -13.07
N ARG A 7 -14.91 -2.54 -13.03
CA ARG A 7 -16.00 -2.58 -14.02
C ARG A 7 -15.59 -2.13 -15.40
N ASN A 8 -14.86 -1.00 -15.52
CA ASN A 8 -14.41 -0.47 -16.81
C ASN A 8 -13.49 -1.45 -17.55
N LYS A 9 -12.74 -2.28 -16.81
CA LYS A 9 -11.94 -3.39 -17.36
C LYS A 9 -12.72 -4.70 -17.49
N ARG A 10 -14.00 -4.74 -17.08
CA ARG A 10 -14.84 -5.94 -16.93
C ARG A 10 -14.10 -7.10 -16.25
N LYS A 11 -13.28 -6.76 -15.26
CA LYS A 11 -12.28 -7.68 -14.70
C LYS A 11 -12.61 -7.98 -13.24
N PHE A 12 -12.82 -9.25 -12.96
CA PHE A 12 -12.87 -9.80 -11.61
C PHE A 12 -11.61 -10.61 -11.37
N VAL A 13 -10.86 -10.26 -10.33
CA VAL A 13 -9.60 -10.92 -9.96
C VAL A 13 -9.74 -11.52 -8.59
N ILE A 14 -9.56 -12.84 -8.50
CA ILE A 14 -9.40 -13.55 -7.23
C ILE A 14 -7.91 -13.68 -6.96
N ARG A 15 -7.49 -13.29 -5.75
CA ARG A 15 -6.12 -13.45 -5.27
C ARG A 15 -6.12 -14.44 -4.11
N MET A 16 -5.45 -15.55 -4.36
CA MET A 16 -5.16 -16.55 -3.33
C MET A 16 -4.01 -16.05 -2.47
N SER A 17 -4.21 -16.12 -1.17
CA SER A 17 -3.15 -15.85 -0.22
C SER A 17 -2.26 -17.07 -0.03
N SER A 18 -1.06 -16.87 0.48
CA SER A 18 -0.20 -17.94 0.99
C SER A 18 0.30 -17.56 2.38
N ASP A 19 0.74 -18.54 3.16
CA ASP A 19 1.24 -18.30 4.51
C ASP A 19 2.37 -17.27 4.54
N LEU A 20 3.28 -17.29 3.56
CA LEU A 20 4.35 -16.29 3.47
C LEU A 20 3.81 -14.90 3.15
N HIS A 21 2.85 -14.79 2.23
CA HIS A 21 2.21 -13.51 1.91
C HIS A 21 1.51 -12.93 3.15
N ASP A 22 0.77 -13.75 3.91
CA ASP A 22 0.06 -13.29 5.09
C ASP A 22 0.98 -13.00 6.26
N THR A 23 2.06 -13.77 6.43
CA THR A 23 3.07 -13.52 7.46
C THR A 23 3.77 -12.20 7.21
N VAL A 24 4.33 -11.99 6.00
CA VAL A 24 4.98 -10.71 5.66
C VAL A 24 4.02 -9.53 5.80
N ALA A 25 2.74 -9.72 5.45
CA ALA A 25 1.72 -8.69 5.66
C ALA A 25 1.50 -8.38 7.14
N ALA A 26 1.48 -9.39 7.99
CA ALA A 26 1.23 -9.27 9.40
C ALA A 26 2.41 -8.62 10.12
N GLU A 27 3.65 -9.03 9.82
CA GLU A 27 4.88 -8.49 10.42
C GLU A 27 5.02 -6.99 10.12
N ILE A 28 5.03 -6.61 8.83
CA ILE A 28 5.15 -5.19 8.44
C ILE A 28 3.99 -4.37 9.02
N TRP A 29 2.78 -4.96 9.07
CA TRP A 29 1.63 -4.29 9.67
C TRP A 29 1.80 -4.10 11.19
N SER A 30 2.36 -5.08 11.90
CA SER A 30 2.62 -4.98 13.33
C SER A 30 3.61 -3.86 13.61
N ASP A 31 4.72 -3.80 12.88
CA ASP A 31 5.76 -2.78 13.05
C ASP A 31 5.21 -1.37 12.83
N ILE A 32 4.44 -1.17 11.75
CA ILE A 32 3.77 0.10 11.48
C ILE A 32 2.76 0.42 12.60
N TYR A 33 1.97 -0.57 13.03
CA TYR A 33 0.91 -0.37 14.00
C TYR A 33 1.44 -0.06 15.40
N ASP A 34 2.52 -0.71 15.84
CA ASP A 34 3.12 -0.48 17.14
C ASP A 34 3.73 0.92 17.23
N ARG A 35 4.39 1.39 16.15
CA ARG A 35 4.84 2.79 16.05
C ARG A 35 3.67 3.80 16.01
N LEU A 36 2.55 3.44 15.38
CA LEU A 36 1.37 4.30 15.36
C LEU A 36 0.63 4.36 16.70
N LYS A 37 0.62 3.27 17.48
CA LYS A 37 0.00 3.20 18.81
C LYS A 37 0.62 4.19 19.79
N GLU A 38 1.93 4.40 19.70
CA GLU A 38 2.64 5.41 20.49
C GLU A 38 2.13 6.82 20.20
N VAL A 39 1.64 7.07 18.98
CA VAL A 39 1.23 8.40 18.52
C VAL A 39 -0.29 8.62 18.57
N ARG A 40 -1.14 7.59 18.49
CA ARG A 40 -2.60 7.79 18.54
C ARG A 40 -3.47 6.58 18.92
N LYS A 41 -4.51 6.85 19.72
CA LYS A 41 -5.41 5.85 20.33
C LYS A 41 -6.49 5.20 19.42
N ARG A 42 -6.76 5.68 18.20
CA ARG A 42 -7.91 5.19 17.39
C ARG A 42 -7.66 5.22 15.88
N THR A 43 -7.40 4.06 15.30
CA THR A 43 -7.35 3.81 13.86
C THR A 43 -8.02 2.46 13.55
N ASP A 44 -8.74 2.38 12.43
CA ASP A 44 -9.44 1.17 12.02
C ASP A 44 -8.73 0.51 10.83
N ARG A 45 -8.64 -0.83 10.87
CA ARG A 45 -8.13 -1.63 9.76
C ARG A 45 -9.27 -1.92 8.79
N THR A 46 -9.08 -1.62 7.50
CA THR A 46 -10.05 -1.98 6.45
C THR A 46 -9.52 -3.05 5.51
N SER A 47 -10.34 -4.07 5.25
CA SER A 47 -10.01 -5.21 4.37
C SER A 47 -10.59 -5.07 2.96
N LYS A 48 -11.51 -4.12 2.75
CA LYS A 48 -12.17 -3.88 1.46
C LYS A 48 -12.51 -2.39 1.29
N ILE A 49 -12.08 -1.83 0.18
CA ILE A 49 -12.32 -0.44 -0.21
C ILE A 49 -13.31 -0.45 -1.37
N LYS A 50 -14.39 0.34 -1.26
CA LYS A 50 -15.38 0.53 -2.31
C LYS A 50 -15.19 1.89 -2.96
N PHE A 51 -15.14 1.92 -4.27
CA PHE A 51 -15.01 3.17 -5.03
C PHE A 51 -16.37 3.52 -5.64
N PRO A 52 -16.94 4.69 -5.30
CA PRO A 52 -18.20 5.12 -5.88
C PRO A 52 -18.03 5.30 -7.39
N VAL A 53 -19.09 5.01 -8.12
CA VAL A 53 -19.20 5.21 -9.57
C VAL A 53 -20.52 5.95 -9.82
N SER A 54 -20.57 6.75 -10.88
CA SER A 54 -21.72 7.62 -11.17
C SER A 54 -23.04 6.85 -11.32
N ASN A 55 -23.01 5.66 -11.91
CA ASN A 55 -24.17 4.78 -12.09
C ASN A 55 -23.76 3.31 -11.88
N GLY A 56 -24.53 2.49 -11.15
CA GLY A 56 -24.35 1.04 -11.04
C GLY A 56 -23.54 0.53 -9.83
N GLN A 57 -23.12 -0.74 -9.85
CA GLN A 57 -22.37 -1.33 -8.75
C GLN A 57 -21.00 -0.69 -8.57
N MET A 58 -20.66 -0.39 -7.32
CA MET A 58 -19.34 0.14 -6.93
C MET A 58 -18.23 -0.85 -7.27
N ASP A 59 -17.13 -0.33 -7.79
CA ASP A 59 -15.90 -1.12 -7.86
C ASP A 59 -15.39 -1.39 -6.44
N SER A 60 -14.67 -2.49 -6.28
CA SER A 60 -14.10 -2.82 -4.99
C SER A 60 -12.71 -3.40 -5.11
N LYS A 61 -11.87 -3.07 -4.14
CA LYS A 61 -10.51 -3.58 -4.03
C LYS A 61 -10.27 -4.09 -2.61
N SER A 62 -9.54 -5.19 -2.50
CA SER A 62 -9.18 -5.79 -1.21
C SER A 62 -7.69 -5.54 -0.92
N PRO A 63 -7.31 -4.49 -0.18
CA PRO A 63 -5.90 -4.21 0.12
C PRO A 63 -5.18 -5.38 0.81
N GLY A 64 -3.84 -5.32 0.82
CA GLY A 64 -3.03 -6.18 1.69
C GLY A 64 -3.42 -5.90 3.13
N SER A 65 -3.22 -4.64 3.49
CA SER A 65 -3.70 -3.98 4.71
C SER A 65 -3.99 -2.51 4.40
N ALA A 66 -4.82 -1.84 5.19
CA ALA A 66 -5.11 -0.42 5.00
C ALA A 66 -5.53 0.24 6.31
N PHE A 67 -5.05 1.46 6.53
CA PHE A 67 -5.36 2.29 7.71
C PHE A 67 -6.39 3.34 7.34
N GLN A 68 -7.53 3.30 8.02
CA GLN A 68 -8.57 4.30 7.89
C GLN A 68 -8.73 5.09 9.17
N HIS A 69 -8.55 6.40 9.02
CA HIS A 69 -8.91 7.36 10.05
C HIS A 69 -10.42 7.56 10.04
N ARG A 70 -11.06 7.56 11.23
CA ARG A 70 -12.52 7.63 11.39
C ARG A 70 -13.19 8.84 10.70
N ASP A 71 -12.46 9.95 10.60
CA ASP A 71 -12.96 11.19 9.99
C ASP A 71 -12.74 11.23 8.46
N CYS A 72 -12.27 10.12 7.86
CA CYS A 72 -11.97 10.00 6.44
C CYS A 72 -12.85 8.94 5.78
N GLN A 73 -13.34 9.26 4.58
CA GLN A 73 -14.19 8.35 3.78
C GLN A 73 -13.39 7.15 3.24
N PHE A 74 -12.14 7.39 2.86
CA PHE A 74 -11.20 6.37 2.41
C PHE A 74 -10.08 6.20 3.44
N PRO A 75 -9.39 5.04 3.43
CA PRO A 75 -8.14 4.93 4.17
C PRO A 75 -7.13 5.99 3.71
N GLY A 76 -6.28 6.47 4.62
CA GLY A 76 -5.17 7.34 4.26
C GLY A 76 -4.00 6.55 3.65
N PHE A 77 -3.79 5.34 4.18
CA PHE A 77 -2.68 4.46 3.82
C PHE A 77 -3.17 3.10 3.35
N VAL A 78 -2.56 2.57 2.29
CA VAL A 78 -2.80 1.23 1.75
C VAL A 78 -1.47 0.50 1.55
N MET A 79 -1.39 -0.74 2.02
CA MET A 79 -0.30 -1.65 1.71
C MET A 79 -0.75 -2.75 0.76
N LYS A 80 0.09 -3.06 -0.24
CA LYS A 80 -0.10 -4.14 -1.20
C LYS A 80 1.12 -5.02 -1.26
N ILE A 81 0.89 -6.32 -1.25
CA ILE A 81 1.95 -7.32 -1.38
C ILE A 81 1.74 -8.05 -2.69
N ALA A 82 2.75 -7.98 -3.55
CA ALA A 82 2.81 -8.74 -4.79
C ALA A 82 3.50 -10.08 -4.55
N TRP A 83 2.68 -11.11 -4.43
CA TRP A 83 3.09 -12.51 -4.34
C TRP A 83 2.28 -13.31 -5.36
N SER A 84 2.80 -13.45 -6.59
CA SER A 84 2.09 -14.20 -7.61
C SER A 84 2.96 -14.76 -8.73
N GLN A 85 2.39 -15.73 -9.45
CA GLN A 85 2.97 -16.29 -10.69
C GLN A 85 3.12 -15.25 -11.81
N ARG A 86 2.31 -14.18 -11.80
CA ARG A 86 2.39 -13.07 -12.76
C ARG A 86 2.85 -11.82 -12.02
N LYS A 87 3.74 -11.04 -12.62
CA LYS A 87 4.18 -9.76 -12.04
C LYS A 87 2.96 -8.84 -11.92
N LEU A 88 2.63 -8.46 -10.69
CA LEU A 88 1.62 -7.44 -10.41
C LEU A 88 2.23 -6.07 -10.76
N ASN A 89 1.52 -5.26 -11.55
CA ASN A 89 1.90 -3.87 -11.77
C ASN A 89 1.50 -3.05 -10.54
N LEU A 90 2.43 -2.91 -9.59
CA LEU A 90 2.19 -2.22 -8.34
C LEU A 90 1.96 -0.71 -8.53
N LEU A 91 2.64 -0.08 -9.49
CA LEU A 91 2.41 1.33 -9.84
C LEU A 91 0.97 1.54 -10.34
N GLU A 92 0.50 0.70 -11.28
CA GLU A 92 -0.88 0.80 -11.77
C GLU A 92 -1.90 0.63 -10.63
N LEU A 93 -1.64 -0.30 -9.70
CA LEU A 93 -2.49 -0.48 -8.51
C LEU A 93 -2.46 0.74 -7.59
N ALA A 94 -1.29 1.31 -7.34
CA ALA A 94 -1.14 2.51 -6.53
C ALA A 94 -1.89 3.69 -7.14
N SER A 95 -1.72 3.90 -8.44
CA SER A 95 -2.46 4.91 -9.20
C SER A 95 -3.96 4.71 -9.13
N GLU A 96 -4.45 3.47 -9.25
CA GLU A 96 -5.87 3.16 -9.09
C GLU A 96 -6.38 3.53 -7.68
N TYR A 97 -5.64 3.26 -6.60
CA TYR A 97 -6.07 3.68 -5.25
C TYR A 97 -6.11 5.19 -5.11
N ILE A 98 -5.02 5.87 -5.47
CA ILE A 98 -4.83 7.31 -5.27
C ILE A 98 -5.83 8.10 -6.13
N GLN A 99 -5.89 7.84 -7.44
CA GLN A 99 -6.72 8.63 -8.36
C GLN A 99 -8.21 8.39 -8.12
N ARG A 100 -8.63 7.15 -7.87
CA ARG A 100 -10.05 6.82 -7.68
C ARG A 100 -10.62 7.28 -6.34
N SER A 101 -9.76 7.48 -5.35
CA SER A 101 -10.13 8.12 -4.08
C SER A 101 -9.98 9.64 -4.14
N GLN A 102 -9.64 10.20 -5.31
CA GLN A 102 -9.29 11.61 -5.49
C GLN A 102 -8.27 12.11 -4.47
N GLY A 103 -7.21 11.34 -4.26
CA GLY A 103 -6.12 11.67 -3.33
C GLY A 103 -6.47 11.51 -1.86
N SER A 104 -7.66 11.00 -1.51
CA SER A 104 -7.99 10.69 -0.11
C SER A 104 -7.18 9.51 0.43
N ILE A 105 -6.87 8.53 -0.42
CA ILE A 105 -5.78 7.58 -0.16
C ILE A 105 -4.51 8.32 -0.54
N ARG A 106 -3.74 8.72 0.47
CA ARG A 106 -2.54 9.52 0.28
C ARG A 106 -1.33 8.67 0.00
N THR A 107 -1.21 7.50 0.60
CA THR A 107 0.03 6.74 0.53
C THR A 107 -0.27 5.28 0.23
N VAL A 108 0.42 4.75 -0.78
CA VAL A 108 0.38 3.35 -1.14
C VAL A 108 1.78 2.77 -1.04
N VAL A 109 1.94 1.72 -0.26
CA VAL A 109 3.18 0.94 -0.16
C VAL A 109 3.00 -0.37 -0.89
N GLY A 110 3.89 -0.67 -1.83
CA GLY A 110 3.92 -1.94 -2.55
C GLY A 110 5.14 -2.74 -2.15
N VAL A 111 4.94 -3.93 -1.61
CA VAL A 111 6.00 -4.91 -1.32
C VAL A 111 5.98 -5.97 -2.41
N ASN A 112 7.05 -6.09 -3.17
CA ASN A 112 7.22 -7.04 -4.24
C ASN A 112 8.04 -8.25 -3.77
N LEU A 113 7.39 -9.40 -3.77
CA LEU A 113 7.97 -10.69 -3.39
C LEU A 113 8.01 -11.67 -4.58
N ASN A 114 7.80 -11.19 -5.81
CA ASN A 114 7.67 -12.06 -6.98
C ASN A 114 8.95 -12.84 -7.30
N ASP A 115 10.12 -12.26 -7.05
CA ASP A 115 11.39 -12.95 -7.28
C ASP A 115 11.60 -14.09 -6.27
N ILE A 116 11.23 -13.88 -5.01
CA ILE A 116 11.18 -14.90 -3.97
C ILE A 116 10.17 -16.00 -4.34
N TYR A 117 8.98 -15.62 -4.82
CA TYR A 117 7.99 -16.57 -5.33
C TYR A 117 8.58 -17.44 -6.46
N ALA A 118 9.18 -16.80 -7.46
CA ALA A 118 9.76 -17.48 -8.62
C ALA A 118 10.89 -18.42 -8.21
N ALA A 119 11.77 -18.01 -7.31
CA ALA A 119 12.83 -18.86 -6.78
C ALA A 119 12.30 -20.05 -5.99
N LYS A 120 11.30 -19.87 -5.12
CA LYS A 120 10.64 -20.97 -4.41
C LYS A 120 10.04 -22.00 -5.36
N MET A 121 9.44 -21.54 -6.46
CA MET A 121 8.90 -22.43 -7.50
C MET A 121 10.01 -23.13 -8.32
N ARG A 122 11.17 -22.49 -8.52
CA ARG A 122 12.35 -23.09 -9.17
C ARG A 122 13.11 -24.07 -8.27
N GLN A 123 13.18 -23.83 -6.96
CA GLN A 123 13.82 -24.74 -6.00
C GLN A 123 13.13 -26.10 -5.92
N ARG A 124 11.83 -26.18 -6.25
CA ARG A 124 11.15 -27.46 -6.50
C ARG A 124 11.69 -28.23 -7.72
N ARG A 125 12.59 -27.63 -8.51
CA ARG A 125 13.15 -28.18 -9.76
C ARG A 125 14.68 -28.27 -9.81
N GLN A 126 15.46 -27.45 -9.09
CA GLN A 126 16.90 -27.60 -8.78
C GLN A 126 17.42 -26.34 -8.05
N ALA A 127 18.42 -26.49 -7.17
CA ALA A 127 18.83 -25.48 -6.19
C ALA A 127 19.91 -24.52 -6.69
N THR A 128 19.62 -23.22 -6.65
CA THR A 128 20.57 -22.16 -6.30
C THR A 128 19.76 -20.94 -5.86
N LEU A 129 19.77 -20.64 -4.56
CA LEU A 129 19.11 -19.47 -3.98
C LEU A 129 20.01 -18.24 -4.19
N GLY A 130 20.19 -17.82 -5.43
CA GLY A 130 20.95 -16.63 -5.78
C GLY A 130 20.01 -15.50 -6.21
N LYS A 131 20.00 -14.37 -5.47
CA LYS A 131 19.34 -13.09 -5.81
C LYS A 131 17.80 -13.01 -5.72
N SER A 132 17.17 -13.64 -4.74
CA SER A 132 15.73 -13.41 -4.50
C SER A 132 15.54 -12.31 -3.45
N ALA A 133 15.45 -11.05 -3.86
CA ALA A 133 15.21 -9.94 -2.95
C ALA A 133 13.73 -9.57 -2.90
N ALA A 134 13.26 -9.19 -1.72
CA ALA A 134 12.01 -8.42 -1.61
C ALA A 134 12.31 -6.97 -1.97
N THR A 135 11.41 -6.29 -2.68
CA THR A 135 11.52 -4.83 -2.88
C THR A 135 10.31 -4.10 -2.33
N SER A 136 10.48 -2.87 -1.88
CA SER A 136 9.38 -1.98 -1.50
C SER A 136 9.40 -0.69 -2.30
N SER A 137 8.22 -0.23 -2.69
CA SER A 137 8.01 1.06 -3.33
C SER A 137 6.93 1.84 -2.60
N VAL A 138 7.06 3.17 -2.58
CA VAL A 138 6.12 4.09 -1.93
C VAL A 138 5.64 5.09 -2.96
N TRP A 139 4.32 5.16 -3.11
CA TRP A 139 3.64 6.14 -3.94
C TRP A 139 2.80 7.08 -3.07
N ARG A 140 2.90 8.38 -3.33
CA ARG A 140 2.16 9.42 -2.61
C ARG A 140 1.26 10.21 -3.54
N ALA A 141 0.11 10.62 -3.02
CA ALA A 141 -0.81 11.51 -3.71
C ALA A 141 -0.33 12.95 -3.56
N GLU A 142 -0.23 13.65 -4.69
CA GLU A 142 -0.12 15.10 -4.71
C GLU A 142 -1.45 15.67 -5.21
N VAL A 143 -2.00 16.63 -4.47
CA VAL A 143 -3.31 17.22 -4.76
C VAL A 143 -3.12 18.70 -5.02
N ASP A 144 -3.44 19.12 -6.24
CA ASP A 144 -3.45 20.52 -6.65
C ASP A 144 -4.90 20.99 -6.79
N GLU A 145 -5.24 22.06 -6.07
CA GLU A 145 -6.57 22.71 -6.09
C GLU A 145 -6.47 24.17 -6.55
N SER A 146 -5.31 24.62 -7.03
CA SER A 146 -5.00 26.04 -7.31
C SER A 146 -5.88 26.68 -8.39
N ASN A 147 -6.42 25.91 -9.32
CA ASN A 147 -7.23 26.38 -10.44
C ASN A 147 -8.74 26.11 -10.26
N GLY A 148 -9.18 25.78 -9.04
CA GLY A 148 -10.57 25.42 -8.75
C GLY A 148 -10.96 24.01 -9.25
N LEU A 149 -10.07 23.30 -9.94
CA LEU A 149 -10.24 21.91 -10.33
C LEU A 149 -9.26 21.03 -9.54
N LYS A 150 -9.79 20.08 -8.77
CA LYS A 150 -8.96 19.13 -8.03
C LYS A 150 -8.22 18.20 -8.99
N ARG A 151 -6.89 18.34 -9.06
CA ARG A 151 -5.98 17.45 -9.78
C ARG A 151 -5.24 16.56 -8.81
N VAL A 152 -5.12 15.28 -9.15
CA VAL A 152 -4.45 14.29 -8.31
C VAL A 152 -3.38 13.59 -9.12
N THR A 153 -2.13 13.76 -8.69
CA THR A 153 -0.95 13.14 -9.28
C THR A 153 -0.41 12.07 -8.35
N VAL A 154 0.23 11.05 -8.93
CA VAL A 154 0.88 9.97 -8.19
C VAL A 154 2.38 10.20 -8.27
N ILE A 155 3.01 10.41 -7.12
CA ILE A 155 4.44 10.65 -7.01
C ILE A 155 5.13 9.37 -6.54
N GLU A 156 6.16 8.95 -7.26
CA GLU A 156 7.02 7.83 -6.90
C GLU A 156 8.05 8.29 -5.87
N SER A 157 7.71 8.24 -4.59
CA SER A 157 8.61 8.70 -3.53
C SER A 157 9.80 7.76 -3.30
N VAL A 158 9.58 6.45 -3.44
CA VAL A 158 10.59 5.41 -3.26
C VAL A 158 10.31 4.30 -4.26
N LEU A 159 11.33 3.80 -4.95
CA LEU A 159 11.18 2.72 -5.94
C LEU A 159 12.12 1.56 -5.67
N ASP A 160 11.54 0.35 -5.68
CA ASP A 160 12.23 -0.94 -5.70
C ASP A 160 13.38 -1.08 -4.69
N LYS A 161 13.17 -0.52 -3.51
CA LYS A 161 14.12 -0.54 -2.42
C LYS A 161 14.28 -1.97 -1.91
N MET A 162 15.48 -2.53 -2.01
CA MET A 162 15.73 -3.94 -1.72
C MET A 162 15.84 -4.22 -0.22
N TYR A 163 15.18 -5.28 0.22
CA TYR A 163 15.43 -5.96 1.49
C TYR A 163 16.31 -7.18 1.22
N LYS A 164 17.46 -7.29 1.91
CA LYS A 164 18.35 -8.46 1.81
C LYS A 164 18.22 -9.32 3.06
N ASP A 165 18.08 -10.63 2.84
CA ASP A 165 18.09 -11.73 3.82
C ASP A 165 18.71 -11.39 5.18
N GLY A 166 17.87 -10.97 6.15
CA GLY A 166 18.23 -10.85 7.57
C GLY A 166 19.19 -9.73 7.95
N ASN A 167 19.70 -8.94 7.00
CA ASN A 167 20.52 -7.76 7.27
C ASN A 167 19.78 -6.52 6.80
N THR A 168 19.50 -5.60 7.72
CA THR A 168 19.04 -4.24 7.40
C THR A 168 20.04 -3.62 6.44
N VAL A 169 19.66 -3.48 5.16
CA VAL A 169 20.41 -2.65 4.24
C VAL A 169 20.28 -1.23 4.80
N THR A 170 21.40 -0.60 5.17
CA THR A 170 21.38 0.75 5.74
C THR A 170 20.61 1.68 4.82
N GLY A 171 19.58 2.33 5.36
CA GLY A 171 18.71 3.20 4.60
C GLY A 171 17.72 2.47 3.71
N ALA A 172 17.35 1.20 3.98
CA ALA A 172 16.20 0.48 3.40
C ALA A 172 14.87 0.74 4.12
N ASP A 173 14.88 1.55 5.17
CA ASP A 173 13.72 1.81 6.01
C ASP A 173 12.58 2.47 5.23
N LEU A 174 11.36 2.10 5.58
CA LEU A 174 10.13 2.67 5.08
C LEU A 174 9.85 3.95 5.87
N GLN A 175 10.21 5.09 5.28
CA GLN A 175 9.97 6.42 5.83
C GLN A 175 8.53 6.85 5.57
N LEU A 176 7.72 6.90 6.62
CA LEU A 176 6.33 7.33 6.61
C LEU A 176 6.13 8.50 7.58
N SER A 177 5.13 9.33 7.35
CA SER A 177 4.71 10.38 8.28
C SER A 177 3.32 10.10 8.83
N LEU A 178 2.88 10.80 9.87
CA LEU A 178 1.49 10.67 10.35
C LEU A 178 0.50 11.14 9.29
N ARG A 179 0.94 12.05 8.42
CA ARG A 179 0.18 12.46 7.24
C ARG A 179 0.02 11.30 6.26
N ASP A 180 0.87 10.28 6.20
CA ASP A 180 0.59 9.14 5.31
C ASP A 180 -0.67 8.35 5.71
N PHE A 181 -1.13 8.45 6.97
CA PHE A 181 -2.21 7.60 7.53
C PHE A 181 -3.60 8.24 7.58
N THR A 182 -3.77 9.45 7.05
CA THR A 182 -5.08 10.12 7.07
C THR A 182 -5.41 10.81 5.75
N CYS A 183 -6.54 11.49 5.67
CA CYS A 183 -6.97 12.27 4.51
C CYS A 183 -6.58 13.74 4.66
N GLU A 184 -6.62 14.50 3.55
CA GLU A 184 -6.17 15.90 3.49
C GLU A 184 -6.81 16.79 4.54
N LYS A 185 -8.13 16.69 4.67
CA LYS A 185 -8.93 17.41 5.68
C LYS A 185 -8.40 17.23 7.11
N VAL A 186 -7.89 16.04 7.44
CA VAL A 186 -7.36 15.75 8.79
C VAL A 186 -5.90 16.15 8.90
N ALA A 187 -5.08 15.97 7.85
CA ALA A 187 -3.67 16.40 7.90
C ALA A 187 -3.49 17.89 8.11
N ARG A 188 -4.36 18.72 7.51
CA ARG A 188 -4.31 20.17 7.71
C ARG A 188 -4.47 20.58 9.17
N LYS A 189 -5.07 19.73 10.01
CA LYS A 189 -5.16 19.95 11.46
C LYS A 189 -3.86 19.69 12.22
N PHE A 190 -2.86 19.09 11.57
CA PHE A 190 -1.52 18.85 12.10
C PHE A 190 -0.50 19.85 11.56
N GLN A 191 -0.93 21.01 11.06
CA GLN A 191 0.00 22.05 10.58
C GLN A 191 0.90 22.57 11.71
N ASP A 192 0.44 22.51 12.97
CA ASP A 192 1.17 22.98 14.15
C ASP A 192 1.82 21.85 14.97
N ILE A 193 1.76 20.61 14.50
CA ILE A 193 2.30 19.45 15.22
C ILE A 193 3.52 18.94 14.47
N GLN A 194 4.62 18.72 15.19
CA GLN A 194 5.80 18.05 14.65
C GLN A 194 5.35 16.72 14.05
N ASP A 195 5.65 16.49 12.78
CA ASP A 195 5.25 15.28 12.05
C ASP A 195 6.43 14.29 12.13
N PRO A 196 6.50 13.45 13.19
CA PRO A 196 7.62 12.54 13.35
C PRO A 196 7.64 11.55 12.19
N GLU A 197 8.85 11.29 11.70
CA GLU A 197 9.09 10.26 10.72
C GLU A 197 9.01 8.88 11.39
N ILE A 198 8.14 8.03 10.86
CA ILE A 198 7.97 6.63 11.21
C ILE A 198 8.87 5.83 10.26
N VAL A 199 9.97 5.32 10.78
CA VAL A 199 11.05 4.66 10.01
C VAL A 199 10.98 3.13 10.14
N VAL A 200 10.09 2.45 9.43
CA VAL A 200 9.83 0.99 9.60
C VAL A 200 10.87 0.12 8.90
#